data_AF-X1T607-F1
#
_entry.id   AF-X1T607-F1
#
_cell.length_a   1.000
_cell.length_b   1.000
_cell.length_c   1.000
_cell.angle_alpha   90.00
_cell.angle_beta   90.00
_cell.angle_gamma   90.00
#
_symmetry.space_group_name_H-M   'P 1'
#
loop_
_entity.id
_entity.type
_entity.pdbx_description
1 polymer ?
#
loop_
_entity_poly.entity_id
_entity_poly.type
_entity_poly.pdbx_seq_one_letter_code
_entity_poly.pdbx_strand_id
1 'polypeptide(L)'
;MQKFISDYDNDDTTVSSKYNGPKFDAHVHLGSMKGINNLIKYREEFNIKKSVGIVWDDKTDVYETSFPDKFVFAKYFRSKHMFAANPDSKLLTDEIEKIYQQGFPIVKFWFGPRVRDYVKEYFKLEPKTIHLSDPIFKSIFAKMEELGLYLLIHVSDPDQWYEK
;
A
#
# COMPACT_ATOMS: atom_id res chain seq x y z
N MET A 1 18.57 -9.62 27.43
CA MET A 1 17.29 -8.99 27.03
C MET A 1 16.53 -10.04 26.23
N GLN A 2 15.34 -10.42 26.70
CA GLN A 2 14.49 -11.58 26.33
C GLN A 2 14.42 -11.82 24.80
N LYS A 3 14.64 -13.03 24.25
CA LYS A 3 13.87 -14.29 24.40
C LYS A 3 12.36 -14.10 24.22
N PHE A 4 11.93 -13.65 23.03
CA PHE A 4 10.51 -13.52 22.64
C PHE A 4 10.20 -14.15 21.26
N ILE A 5 11.05 -15.04 20.74
CA ILE A 5 10.82 -15.70 19.43
C ILE A 5 10.83 -17.23 19.58
N SER A 6 10.15 -17.81 20.59
CA SER A 6 10.10 -19.28 20.70
C SER A 6 8.74 -19.91 20.97
N ASP A 7 7.66 -19.14 21.08
CA ASP A 7 6.38 -19.71 21.52
C ASP A 7 5.29 -19.67 20.42
N TYR A 8 5.63 -19.23 19.20
CA TYR A 8 4.73 -19.20 18.04
C TYR A 8 5.02 -20.30 17.00
N ASP A 9 5.80 -21.32 17.35
CA ASP A 9 6.23 -22.33 16.37
C ASP A 9 5.10 -23.23 15.83
N ASN A 10 3.86 -23.17 16.36
CA ASN A 10 2.79 -24.11 15.99
C ASN A 10 1.37 -23.56 15.74
N ASP A 11 1.09 -22.27 15.96
CA ASP A 11 -0.29 -21.76 15.77
C ASP A 11 -0.61 -21.46 14.30
N ASP A 12 0.36 -21.00 13.51
CA ASP A 12 0.12 -20.60 12.11
C ASP A 12 0.33 -21.72 11.08
N THR A 13 0.92 -22.86 11.47
CA THR A 13 1.27 -23.95 10.52
C THR A 13 0.17 -25.00 10.36
N THR A 14 -0.89 -24.95 11.17
CA THR A 14 -1.92 -26.01 11.23
C THR A 14 -3.24 -25.64 10.59
N VAL A 15 -3.42 -24.37 10.16
CA VAL A 15 -4.65 -23.97 9.45
C VAL A 15 -4.57 -24.42 7.99
N SER A 16 -4.90 -25.70 7.76
CA SER A 16 -5.09 -26.20 6.41
C SER A 16 -6.21 -25.41 5.71
N SER A 17 -5.86 -24.70 4.64
CA SER A 17 -6.85 -24.00 3.82
C SER A 17 -7.83 -25.03 3.23
N LYS A 18 -9.14 -24.79 3.37
CA LYS A 18 -10.15 -25.57 2.63
C LYS A 18 -10.06 -25.34 1.12
N TYR A 19 -9.39 -24.27 0.69
CA TYR A 19 -9.18 -23.92 -0.71
C TYR A 19 -7.73 -24.16 -1.14
N ASN A 20 -7.57 -25.10 -2.07
CA ASN A 20 -6.28 -25.50 -2.64
C ASN A 20 -6.07 -25.00 -4.08
N GLY A 21 -7.05 -24.27 -4.64
CA GLY A 21 -6.95 -23.67 -5.96
C GLY A 21 -5.97 -22.48 -6.02
N PRO A 22 -5.83 -21.85 -7.20
CA PRO A 22 -4.98 -20.69 -7.38
C PRO A 22 -5.45 -19.52 -6.52
N LYS A 23 -4.51 -18.89 -5.82
CA LYS A 23 -4.77 -17.74 -4.94
C LYS A 23 -4.21 -16.46 -5.55
N PHE A 24 -4.84 -15.34 -5.21
CA PHE A 24 -4.34 -13.99 -5.47
C PHE A 24 -4.08 -13.32 -4.13
N ASP A 25 -2.88 -12.78 -3.95
CA ASP A 25 -2.50 -12.06 -2.73
C ASP A 25 -2.74 -10.56 -2.93
N ALA A 26 -3.74 -10.03 -2.24
CA ALA A 26 -4.24 -8.68 -2.47
C ALA A 26 -3.34 -7.57 -1.88
N HIS A 27 -2.32 -7.89 -1.08
CA HIS A 27 -1.49 -6.87 -0.45
C HIS A 27 -0.10 -7.42 -0.06
N VAL A 28 0.92 -7.02 -0.81
CA VAL A 28 2.32 -7.23 -0.40
C VAL A 28 3.18 -6.00 -0.69
N HIS A 29 4.07 -5.65 0.23
CA HIS A 29 5.05 -4.59 0.00
C HIS A 29 6.32 -5.16 -0.64
N LEU A 30 6.72 -4.58 -1.77
CA LEU A 30 7.96 -4.93 -2.43
C LEU A 30 9.09 -4.03 -1.90
N GLY A 31 10.10 -4.66 -1.34
CA GLY A 31 11.28 -3.99 -0.79
C GLY A 31 12.53 -4.34 -1.58
N SER A 32 13.41 -5.14 -0.97
CA SER A 32 14.65 -5.59 -1.62
C SER A 32 14.42 -6.78 -2.56
N MET A 33 15.25 -6.93 -3.60
CA MET A 33 15.21 -8.09 -4.49
C MET A 33 15.37 -9.43 -3.75
N LYS A 34 16.16 -9.46 -2.67
CA LYS A 34 16.26 -10.64 -1.79
C LYS A 34 14.92 -10.97 -1.13
N GLY A 35 14.22 -9.95 -0.62
CA GLY A 35 12.89 -10.12 -0.03
C GLY A 35 11.86 -10.58 -1.06
N ILE A 36 11.90 -10.03 -2.28
CA ILE A 36 11.00 -10.41 -3.36
C ILE A 36 11.25 -11.86 -3.80
N ASN A 37 12.51 -12.30 -3.92
CA ASN A 37 12.83 -13.72 -4.19
C ASN A 37 12.25 -14.66 -3.13
N ASN A 38 12.40 -14.31 -1.85
CA ASN A 38 11.82 -15.10 -0.76
C ASN A 38 10.29 -15.13 -0.84
N LEU A 39 9.65 -14.00 -1.15
CA LEU A 39 8.21 -13.94 -1.36
C LEU A 39 7.77 -14.88 -2.49
N ILE A 40 8.44 -14.87 -3.64
CA ILE A 40 8.11 -15.77 -4.76
C ILE A 40 8.21 -17.24 -4.35
N LYS A 41 9.27 -17.62 -3.62
CA LYS A 41 9.44 -18.98 -3.10
C LYS A 41 8.22 -19.42 -2.27
N TYR A 42 7.83 -18.63 -1.26
CA TYR A 42 6.69 -18.99 -0.41
C TYR A 42 5.36 -18.95 -1.16
N ARG A 43 5.18 -18.03 -2.11
CA ARG A 43 3.98 -17.99 -2.95
C ARG A 43 3.74 -19.30 -3.70
N GLU A 44 4.80 -19.94 -4.18
CA GLU A 44 4.69 -21.25 -4.84
C GLU A 44 4.18 -22.32 -3.87
N GLU A 45 4.73 -22.34 -2.64
CA GLU A 45 4.30 -23.26 -1.57
C GLU A 45 2.80 -23.10 -1.21
N PHE A 46 2.28 -21.85 -1.26
CA PHE A 46 0.87 -21.55 -0.94
C PHE A 46 -0.08 -21.49 -2.15
N ASN A 47 0.41 -21.83 -3.36
CA ASN A 47 -0.34 -21.73 -4.62
C ASN A 47 -0.85 -20.30 -4.95
N ILE A 48 -0.07 -19.26 -4.61
CA ILE A 48 -0.35 -17.85 -4.91
C ILE A 48 0.23 -17.51 -6.29
N LYS A 49 -0.67 -17.28 -7.26
CA LYS A 49 -0.28 -17.06 -8.67
C LYS A 49 0.19 -15.64 -8.93
N LYS A 50 -0.52 -14.64 -8.40
CA LYS A 50 -0.24 -13.21 -8.60
C LYS A 50 -0.50 -12.44 -7.31
N SER A 51 0.19 -11.33 -7.12
CA SER A 51 -0.03 -10.44 -5.97
C SER A 51 -0.19 -8.99 -6.41
N VAL A 52 -0.86 -8.17 -5.61
CA VAL A 52 -0.70 -6.72 -5.69
C VAL A 52 0.63 -6.33 -5.05
N GLY A 53 1.61 -5.95 -5.88
CA GLY A 53 2.93 -5.52 -5.44
C GLY A 53 2.97 -4.02 -5.17
N ILE A 54 2.97 -3.63 -3.90
CA ILE A 54 3.03 -2.22 -3.47
C ILE A 54 4.49 -1.76 -3.49
N VAL A 55 4.79 -0.83 -4.40
CA VAL A 55 6.13 -0.27 -4.58
C VAL A 55 6.19 1.17 -4.07
N TRP A 56 7.38 1.55 -3.61
CA TRP A 56 7.69 2.91 -3.18
C TRP A 56 8.49 3.65 -4.26
N ASP A 57 9.28 2.94 -5.05
CA ASP A 57 10.11 3.47 -6.13
C ASP A 57 9.46 3.27 -7.52
N ASP A 58 10.18 3.70 -8.56
CA ASP A 58 9.72 3.63 -9.96
C ASP A 58 10.38 2.45 -10.70
N LYS A 59 10.82 1.39 -9.98
CA LYS A 59 11.58 0.28 -10.57
C LYS A 59 10.71 -0.90 -11.03
N THR A 60 9.47 -0.65 -11.40
CA THR A 60 8.53 -1.69 -11.86
C THR A 60 9.10 -2.52 -13.00
N ASP A 61 9.82 -1.91 -13.94
CA ASP A 61 10.43 -2.61 -15.07
C ASP A 61 11.49 -3.64 -14.63
N VAL A 62 12.25 -3.32 -13.58
CA VAL A 62 13.25 -4.25 -13.01
C VAL A 62 12.54 -5.43 -12.37
N TYR A 63 11.45 -5.18 -11.65
CA TYR A 63 10.65 -6.21 -11.01
C TYR A 63 9.97 -7.11 -12.04
N GLU A 64 9.38 -6.53 -13.08
CA GLU A 64 8.72 -7.28 -14.16
C GLU A 64 9.73 -8.10 -14.98
N THR A 65 10.90 -7.55 -15.28
CA THR A 65 11.98 -8.29 -15.96
C THR A 65 12.47 -9.48 -15.13
N SER A 66 12.58 -9.31 -13.81
CA SER A 66 13.08 -10.36 -12.91
C SER A 66 12.01 -11.39 -12.55
N PHE A 67 10.74 -10.96 -12.48
CA PHE A 67 9.61 -11.73 -12.02
C PHE A 67 8.40 -11.52 -12.95
N PRO A 68 8.48 -11.95 -14.21
CA PRO A 68 7.47 -11.66 -15.21
C PRO A 68 6.11 -12.23 -14.81
N ASP A 69 5.07 -11.42 -15.01
CA ASP A 69 3.67 -11.73 -14.74
C ASP A 69 3.35 -12.07 -13.26
N LYS A 70 4.26 -11.76 -12.32
CA LYS A 70 4.05 -12.11 -10.90
C LYS A 70 3.29 -11.05 -10.11
N PHE A 71 3.17 -9.83 -10.62
CA PHE A 71 2.60 -8.71 -9.87
C PHE A 71 1.59 -7.91 -10.70
N VAL A 72 0.61 -7.34 -10.01
CA VAL A 72 -0.09 -6.13 -10.45
C VAL A 72 0.48 -5.01 -9.57
N PHE A 73 1.15 -4.04 -10.17
CA PHE A 73 1.85 -3.03 -9.38
C PHE A 73 0.90 -1.98 -8.83
N ALA A 74 1.06 -1.67 -7.54
CA ALA A 74 0.40 -0.56 -6.87
C ALA A 74 1.43 0.46 -6.42
N LYS A 75 1.16 1.74 -6.64
CA LYS A 75 2.04 2.82 -6.18
C LYS A 75 1.60 3.32 -4.82
N TYR A 76 2.52 3.34 -3.86
CA TYR A 76 2.26 3.96 -2.57
C TYR A 76 2.14 5.49 -2.73
N PHE A 77 0.97 6.04 -2.40
CA PHE A 77 0.73 7.48 -2.44
C PHE A 77 1.38 8.13 -1.22
N ARG A 78 2.44 8.89 -1.48
CA ARG A 78 3.20 9.60 -0.46
C ARG A 78 3.24 11.08 -0.82
N SER A 79 2.37 11.85 -0.18
CA SER A 79 2.33 13.29 -0.37
C SER A 79 2.50 14.04 0.94
N LYS A 80 3.49 14.93 1.01
CA LYS A 80 3.57 15.92 2.10
C LYS A 80 2.45 16.95 2.00
N HIS A 81 1.93 17.19 0.79
CA HIS A 81 0.88 18.18 0.53
C HIS A 81 -0.44 17.77 1.17
N MET A 82 -0.68 16.46 1.33
CA MET A 82 -1.84 15.91 2.03
C MET A 82 -1.84 16.30 3.52
N PHE A 83 -0.66 16.42 4.14
CA PHE A 83 -0.50 16.72 5.56
C PHE A 83 -0.13 18.18 5.84
N ALA A 84 -0.14 19.05 4.81
CA ALA A 84 0.15 20.46 4.98
C ALA A 84 -0.95 21.18 5.78
N ALA A 85 -0.64 22.34 6.37
CA ALA A 85 -1.62 23.13 7.11
C ALA A 85 -2.84 23.48 6.24
N ASN A 86 -2.59 23.79 4.96
CA ASN A 86 -3.59 23.99 3.92
C ASN A 86 -3.25 23.05 2.75
N PRO A 87 -3.85 21.85 2.68
CA PRO A 87 -3.64 20.93 1.57
C PRO A 87 -4.09 21.55 0.24
N ASP A 88 -3.22 21.48 -0.77
CA ASP A 88 -3.54 21.97 -2.11
C ASP A 88 -4.08 20.81 -2.95
N SER A 89 -5.39 20.88 -3.24
CA SER A 89 -6.08 19.87 -4.06
C SER A 89 -5.43 19.67 -5.42
N LYS A 90 -4.92 20.74 -6.06
CA LYS A 90 -4.33 20.67 -7.39
C LYS A 90 -3.02 19.89 -7.36
N LEU A 91 -2.16 20.17 -6.38
CA LEU A 91 -0.90 19.42 -6.23
C LEU A 91 -1.15 17.94 -5.97
N LEU A 92 -2.18 17.61 -5.18
CA LEU A 92 -2.55 16.23 -4.89
C LEU A 92 -3.10 15.52 -6.14
N THR A 93 -3.95 16.18 -6.93
CA THR A 93 -4.44 15.60 -8.19
C THR A 93 -3.34 15.49 -9.26
N ASP A 94 -2.40 16.44 -9.31
CA ASP A 94 -1.24 16.40 -10.21
C ASP A 94 -0.33 15.18 -9.85
N GLU A 95 -0.19 14.84 -8.55
CA GLU A 95 0.51 13.63 -8.11
C GLU A 95 -0.23 12.33 -8.48
N ILE A 96 -1.56 12.29 -8.40
CA ILE A 96 -2.37 11.15 -8.88
C ILE A 96 -2.21 10.96 -10.39
N GLU A 97 -2.26 12.04 -11.15
CA GLU A 97 -2.06 11.99 -12.60
C GLU A 97 -0.67 11.49 -12.96
N LYS A 98 0.36 11.90 -12.21
CA LYS A 98 1.71 11.36 -12.39
C LYS A 98 1.76 9.85 -12.16
N ILE A 99 1.09 9.33 -11.13
CA ILE A 99 1.03 7.88 -10.88
C ILE A 99 0.37 7.15 -12.05
N TYR A 100 -0.72 7.70 -12.60
CA TYR A 100 -1.36 7.16 -13.80
C TYR A 100 -0.43 7.18 -15.02
N GLN A 101 0.27 8.28 -15.27
CA GLN A 101 1.22 8.41 -16.38
C GLN A 101 2.41 7.45 -16.26
N GLN A 102 2.77 7.04 -15.04
CA GLN A 102 3.76 5.99 -14.77
C GLN A 102 3.22 4.57 -15.07
N GLY A 103 1.96 4.42 -15.45
CA GLY A 103 1.34 3.16 -15.83
C GLY A 103 0.83 2.34 -14.64
N PHE A 104 0.73 2.92 -13.44
CA PHE A 104 0.19 2.20 -12.28
C PHE A 104 -1.34 2.14 -12.33
N PRO A 105 -1.96 0.95 -12.27
CA PRO A 105 -3.42 0.83 -12.21
C PRO A 105 -4.00 1.02 -10.80
N ILE A 106 -3.16 0.96 -9.75
CA ILE A 106 -3.60 0.96 -8.35
C ILE A 106 -2.81 2.02 -7.57
N VAL A 107 -3.53 2.85 -6.80
CA VAL A 107 -2.95 3.80 -5.84
C VAL A 107 -3.18 3.31 -4.41
N LYS A 108 -2.12 3.23 -3.61
CA LYS A 108 -2.18 2.77 -2.21
C LYS A 108 -2.13 3.94 -1.23
N PHE A 109 -3.14 4.04 -0.37
CA PHE A 109 -3.16 4.95 0.77
C PHE A 109 -2.94 4.21 2.10
N TRP A 110 -2.30 4.90 3.05
CA TRP A 110 -2.12 4.41 4.42
C TRP A 110 -2.75 5.35 5.44
N PHE A 111 -3.85 4.88 6.03
CA PHE A 111 -4.57 5.55 7.12
C PHE A 111 -4.50 4.67 8.37
N GLY A 112 -3.31 4.63 8.98
CA GLY A 112 -3.11 3.97 10.26
C GLY A 112 -2.55 4.93 11.30
N PRO A 113 -2.63 4.64 12.61
CA PRO A 113 -2.15 5.52 13.67
C PRO A 113 -0.70 6.00 13.46
N ARG A 114 0.17 5.13 12.93
CA ARG A 114 1.57 5.43 12.64
C ARG A 114 1.80 6.44 11.52
N VAL A 115 0.78 6.79 10.72
CA VAL A 115 0.91 7.86 9.72
C VAL A 115 1.27 9.19 10.38
N ARG A 116 0.77 9.43 11.60
CA ARG A 116 1.08 10.63 12.39
C ARG A 116 2.56 10.69 12.73
N ASP A 117 3.11 9.59 13.24
CA ASP A 117 4.53 9.47 13.57
C ASP A 117 5.39 9.65 12.31
N TYR A 118 4.99 9.01 11.21
CA TYR A 118 5.66 9.14 9.91
C TYR A 118 5.71 10.60 9.43
N VAL A 119 4.59 11.33 9.51
CA VAL A 119 4.52 12.73 9.09
C VAL A 119 5.44 13.62 9.95
N LYS A 120 5.44 13.41 11.27
CA LYS A 120 6.35 14.12 12.19
C LYS A 120 7.81 13.84 11.86
N GLU A 121 8.15 12.57 11.70
CA GLU A 121 9.53 12.14 11.55
C GLU A 121 10.10 12.50 10.17
N TYR A 122 9.36 12.22 9.09
CA TYR A 122 9.86 12.34 7.72
C TYR A 122 9.56 13.69 7.08
N PHE A 123 8.41 14.29 7.38
CA PHE A 123 8.04 15.60 6.80
C PHE A 123 8.30 16.77 7.74
N LYS A 124 8.59 16.51 9.02
CA LYS A 124 8.78 17.55 10.04
C LYS A 124 7.57 18.48 10.16
N LEU A 125 6.37 17.91 10.02
CA LEU A 125 5.09 18.60 10.13
C LEU A 125 4.32 18.07 11.35
N GLU A 126 3.55 18.94 12.01
CA GLU A 126 2.56 18.49 12.98
C GLU A 126 1.36 17.87 12.24
N PRO A 127 1.09 16.57 12.41
CA PRO A 127 0.03 15.88 11.71
C PRO A 127 -1.30 16.35 12.28
N LYS A 128 -2.08 17.03 11.44
CA LYS A 128 -3.51 17.24 11.71
C LYS A 128 -4.21 15.89 11.74
N THR A 129 -5.35 15.83 12.44
CA THR A 129 -6.28 14.73 12.23
C THR A 129 -6.80 14.86 10.81
N ILE A 130 -6.56 13.83 10.01
CA ILE A 130 -7.07 13.72 8.64
C ILE A 130 -8.03 12.53 8.65
N HIS A 131 -9.25 12.78 8.19
CA HIS A 131 -10.30 11.77 8.06
C HIS A 131 -10.53 11.48 6.57
N LEU A 132 -10.94 10.25 6.25
CA LEU A 132 -11.32 9.92 4.87
C LEU A 132 -12.50 10.76 4.35
N SER A 133 -13.33 11.27 5.26
CA SER A 133 -14.40 12.22 4.94
C SER A 133 -13.95 13.65 4.65
N ASP A 134 -12.66 13.99 4.81
CA ASP A 134 -12.17 15.34 4.53
C ASP A 134 -12.44 15.74 3.07
N PRO A 135 -12.93 16.97 2.80
CA PRO A 135 -13.25 17.42 1.44
C PRO A 135 -12.10 17.31 0.44
N ILE A 136 -10.84 17.32 0.92
CA ILE A 136 -9.65 17.16 0.09
C ILE A 136 -9.62 15.81 -0.65
N PHE A 137 -10.17 14.75 -0.05
CA PHE A 137 -10.21 13.45 -0.70
C PHE A 137 -11.26 13.37 -1.79
N LYS A 138 -12.29 14.22 -1.76
CA LYS A 138 -13.31 14.27 -2.82
C LYS A 138 -12.68 14.56 -4.18
N SER A 139 -11.77 15.54 -4.26
CA SER A 139 -11.06 15.84 -5.52
C SER A 139 -10.10 14.74 -5.93
N ILE A 140 -9.41 14.11 -4.97
CA ILE A 140 -8.49 13.00 -5.23
C ILE A 140 -9.25 11.80 -5.81
N PHE A 141 -10.34 11.38 -5.15
CA PHE A 141 -11.14 10.24 -5.57
C PHE A 141 -11.85 10.50 -6.90
N ALA A 142 -12.37 11.71 -7.14
CA ALA A 142 -12.92 12.10 -8.43
C ALA A 142 -11.87 11.99 -9.54
N LYS A 143 -10.63 12.44 -9.30
CA LYS A 143 -9.55 12.31 -10.28
C LYS A 143 -9.13 10.85 -10.51
N MET A 144 -9.10 10.03 -9.45
CA MET A 144 -8.84 8.59 -9.58
C MET A 144 -9.91 7.89 -10.40
N GLU A 145 -11.19 8.22 -10.18
CA GLU A 145 -12.32 7.69 -10.94
C GLU A 145 -12.26 8.12 -12.42
N GLU A 146 -11.99 9.40 -12.69
CA GLU A 146 -11.78 9.93 -14.05
C GLU A 146 -10.69 9.16 -14.83
N LEU A 147 -9.60 8.80 -14.14
CA LEU A 147 -8.47 8.08 -14.73
C LEU A 147 -8.64 6.55 -14.71
N GLY A 148 -9.72 6.02 -14.13
CA GLY A 148 -9.94 4.58 -14.01
C GLY A 148 -8.96 3.86 -13.07
N LEU A 149 -8.41 4.56 -12.08
CA LEU A 149 -7.49 4.02 -11.08
C LEU A 149 -8.24 3.30 -9.96
N TYR A 150 -7.71 2.16 -9.52
CA TYR A 150 -8.20 1.47 -8.32
C TYR A 150 -7.57 2.04 -7.05
N LEU A 151 -8.37 2.13 -5.99
CA LEU A 151 -7.91 2.51 -4.65
C LEU A 151 -7.63 1.25 -3.81
N LEU A 152 -6.40 1.12 -3.34
CA LEU A 152 -6.06 0.21 -2.25
C LEU A 152 -5.88 1.04 -0.98
N ILE A 153 -6.66 0.77 0.06
CA ILE A 153 -6.56 1.52 1.32
C ILE A 153 -6.16 0.59 2.46
N HIS A 154 -5.11 0.96 3.20
CA HIS A 154 -4.84 0.32 4.49
C HIS A 154 -5.51 1.19 5.55
N VAL A 155 -6.43 0.59 6.30
CA VAL A 155 -6.97 1.23 7.51
C VAL A 155 -6.73 0.36 8.73
N SER A 156 -6.24 0.97 9.82
CA SER A 156 -6.05 0.26 11.08
C SER A 156 -6.72 0.94 12.28
N ASP A 157 -7.47 2.01 12.06
CA ASP A 157 -8.25 2.70 13.11
C ASP A 157 -9.57 3.25 12.53
N PRO A 158 -10.74 2.79 12.99
CA PRO A 158 -12.03 3.30 12.53
C PRO A 158 -12.25 4.78 12.85
N ASP A 159 -11.58 5.33 13.88
CA ASP A 159 -11.69 6.76 14.23
C ASP A 159 -11.06 7.67 13.14
N GLN A 160 -10.29 7.11 12.21
CA GLN A 160 -9.75 7.82 11.04
C GLN A 160 -10.66 7.79 9.81
N TRP A 161 -11.81 7.12 9.85
CA TRP A 161 -12.72 7.06 8.69
C TRP A 161 -13.59 8.30 8.57
N TYR A 162 -14.27 8.65 9.66
CA TYR A 162 -15.32 9.65 9.65
C TYR A 162 -15.20 10.53 10.88
N GLU A 163 -15.52 11.82 10.71
CA GLU A 163 -15.87 12.66 11.85
C GLU A 163 -17.13 12.10 12.52
N LYS A 164 -17.21 12.22 13.85
CA LYS A 164 -18.40 11.86 14.62
C LYS A 164 -19.49 12.91 14.51
#